data_AF-A0A7X8XMU5-F1
#
_entry.id   AF-A0A7X8XMU5-F1
#
_cell.length_a   1.000
_cell.length_b   1.000
_cell.length_c   1.000
_cell.angle_alpha   90.00
_cell.angle_beta   90.00
_cell.angle_gamma   90.00
#
_symmetry.space_group_name_H-M   'P 1'
#
loop_
_entity.id
_entity.type
_entity.pdbx_description
1 polymer ?
#
loop_
_entity_poly.entity_id
_entity_poly.type
_entity_poly.pdbx_seq_one_letter_code
_entity_poly.pdbx_strand_id
1 'polypeptide(L)'
;MNFLQSIGLGGVSGLSGMSGMMLGGGLVGGLALLLGSRIAGGGAQSAGGFQSVANLMSQFFSQQSSGLSSNMEDIISQFGNRPRFQRDEDQSPHEQMQSLKAFAMKNGSKDGTPVADWTNTQEEINAGEYLAELNEKQHKETIAELRRVPPDERRFLLEEEDKLDQLIQKRAEEGNPMTGREKLEYQLNSVERLYSEGKVNHWLGQSNRRSIETQRYLDQTNANIFLKWGMPVPKNIPQWAVENSPYNANKQQAV
;
A
#
# COMPACT_ATOMS: atom_id res chain seq x y z
N MET A 1 52.59 12.24 -10.83
CA MET A 1 52.28 11.05 -10.01
C MET A 1 51.11 10.34 -10.67
N ASN A 2 51.41 9.26 -11.40
CA ASN A 2 50.46 8.29 -11.92
C ASN A 2 50.54 7.06 -11.00
N PHE A 3 49.42 6.47 -10.62
CA PHE A 3 49.45 5.10 -10.11
C PHE A 3 48.14 4.34 -10.37
N LEU A 4 48.29 3.28 -11.17
CA LEU A 4 47.49 2.07 -11.34
C LEU A 4 46.41 1.95 -12.43
N GLN A 5 46.87 1.28 -13.49
CA GLN A 5 46.17 0.40 -14.42
C GLN A 5 45.69 -0.90 -13.74
N SER A 6 44.56 -1.41 -14.26
CA SER A 6 44.18 -2.81 -14.57
C SER A 6 44.75 -4.01 -13.79
N ILE A 7 43.84 -4.91 -13.39
CA ILE A 7 43.78 -6.38 -13.55
C ILE A 7 42.35 -6.74 -13.08
N GLY A 8 41.45 -7.50 -13.74
CA GLY A 8 41.62 -8.51 -14.76
C GLY A 8 41.28 -9.90 -14.20
N LEU A 9 40.11 -10.43 -14.61
CA LEU A 9 39.80 -11.85 -14.89
C LEU A 9 39.21 -12.79 -13.80
N GLY A 10 38.20 -13.54 -14.28
CA GLY A 10 37.56 -14.75 -13.72
C GLY A 10 36.03 -14.67 -13.94
N GLY A 11 35.44 -15.05 -15.09
CA GLY A 11 35.20 -16.43 -15.53
C GLY A 11 34.32 -17.16 -14.50
N VAL A 12 33.10 -17.64 -14.75
CA VAL A 12 32.68 -18.63 -15.76
C VAL A 12 31.16 -18.58 -15.97
N SER A 13 30.74 -18.82 -17.20
CA SER A 13 29.39 -19.16 -17.66
C SER A 13 28.83 -20.42 -16.97
N GLY A 14 27.56 -20.41 -16.58
CA GLY A 14 26.85 -21.60 -16.10
C GLY A 14 25.34 -21.44 -16.26
N LEU A 15 24.83 -21.93 -17.38
CA LEU A 15 23.40 -22.09 -17.67
C LEU A 15 22.74 -23.10 -16.71
N SER A 16 21.41 -22.98 -16.63
CA SER A 16 20.41 -23.92 -16.11
C SER A 16 20.04 -23.81 -14.62
N GLY A 17 18.81 -23.32 -14.41
CA GLY A 17 18.15 -23.22 -13.11
C GLY A 17 16.83 -22.44 -13.21
N MET A 18 15.95 -22.84 -14.13
CA MET A 18 14.53 -22.44 -14.08
C MET A 18 13.92 -22.91 -12.76
N SER A 19 13.52 -21.98 -11.91
CA SER A 19 12.43 -22.17 -10.94
C SER A 19 11.98 -20.81 -10.43
N GLY A 20 10.67 -20.57 -10.52
CA GLY A 20 10.03 -19.27 -10.51
C GLY A 20 10.23 -18.43 -9.26
N MET A 21 10.44 -17.14 -9.47
CA MET A 21 10.02 -16.05 -8.58
C MET A 21 9.60 -14.86 -9.45
N MET A 22 8.43 -14.98 -10.09
CA MET A 22 7.62 -13.82 -10.45
C MET A 22 6.57 -13.69 -9.36
N LEU A 23 6.77 -12.80 -8.38
CA LEU A 23 5.69 -12.38 -7.48
C LEU A 23 6.02 -11.01 -6.88
N GLY A 24 5.17 -10.03 -7.21
CA GLY A 24 4.79 -8.94 -6.31
C GLY A 24 5.82 -7.84 -6.07
N GLY A 25 6.14 -7.05 -7.10
CA GLY A 25 6.88 -5.81 -6.92
C GLY A 25 6.50 -4.79 -7.98
N GLY A 26 5.56 -3.89 -7.69
CA GLY A 26 5.27 -2.81 -8.64
C GLY A 26 4.07 -1.95 -8.28
N LEU A 27 4.27 -0.95 -7.42
CA LEU A 27 3.26 0.11 -7.21
C LEU A 27 3.85 1.52 -7.03
N VAL A 28 5.06 1.76 -7.56
CA VAL A 28 5.55 3.15 -7.77
C VAL A 28 5.54 3.52 -9.26
N GLY A 29 5.30 2.56 -10.16
CA GLY A 29 5.24 2.79 -11.60
C GLY A 29 3.84 2.94 -12.19
N GLY A 30 2.78 2.36 -11.60
CA GLY A 30 1.51 2.14 -12.31
C GLY A 30 0.71 3.40 -12.68
N LEU A 31 0.66 4.40 -11.79
CA LEU A 31 -0.02 5.67 -12.08
C LEU A 31 0.90 6.66 -12.83
N ALA A 32 2.21 6.61 -12.58
CA ALA A 32 3.22 7.43 -13.25
C ALA A 32 3.53 6.97 -14.70
N LEU A 33 3.32 5.69 -15.02
CA LEU A 33 3.57 5.14 -16.37
C LEU A 33 2.53 5.55 -17.42
N LEU A 34 1.44 6.21 -17.03
CA LEU A 34 0.26 6.27 -17.87
C LEU A 34 -0.01 7.59 -18.56
N LEU A 35 0.61 8.68 -18.12
CA LEU A 35 0.61 9.94 -18.87
C LEU A 35 2.01 10.31 -19.40
N GLY A 36 3.10 9.81 -18.78
CA GLY A 36 4.49 10.02 -19.19
C GLY A 36 5.04 9.23 -20.39
N SER A 37 4.30 9.07 -21.50
CA SER A 37 4.85 8.45 -22.74
C SER A 37 5.86 9.32 -23.51
N ARG A 38 6.32 10.46 -22.97
CA ARG A 38 7.21 11.38 -23.69
C ARG A 38 8.71 11.27 -23.38
N ILE A 39 9.14 10.47 -22.40
CA ILE A 39 10.57 10.31 -22.13
C ILE A 39 10.91 8.83 -21.90
N ALA A 40 10.96 8.09 -23.02
CA ALA A 40 11.80 6.90 -23.09
C ALA A 40 13.26 7.38 -23.14
N GLY A 41 13.94 7.45 -21.99
CA GLY A 41 15.35 7.82 -21.95
C GLY A 41 15.82 8.40 -20.63
N GLY A 42 15.63 7.68 -19.52
CA GLY A 42 16.21 8.07 -18.23
C GLY A 42 15.87 7.02 -17.19
N GLY A 43 16.87 6.25 -16.77
CA GLY A 43 16.69 5.05 -15.95
C GLY A 43 15.82 5.28 -14.72
N ALA A 44 14.64 4.64 -14.72
CA ALA A 44 13.86 4.42 -13.53
C ALA A 44 14.61 3.43 -12.62
N GLN A 45 15.52 3.95 -11.81
CA GLN A 45 15.98 3.23 -10.63
C GLN A 45 14.79 3.18 -9.66
N SER A 46 14.03 2.09 -9.76
CA SER A 46 13.00 1.70 -8.81
C SER A 46 13.66 1.35 -7.47
N ALA A 47 14.04 2.38 -6.72
CA ALA A 47 14.45 2.24 -5.33
C ALA A 47 13.21 2.34 -4.43
N GLY A 48 12.97 1.29 -3.65
CA GLY A 48 11.92 1.24 -2.64
C GLY A 48 10.77 0.32 -3.01
N GLY A 49 11.06 -0.98 -3.15
CA GLY A 49 10.02 -2.00 -3.10
C GLY A 49 9.24 -1.83 -1.80
N PHE A 50 7.92 -1.73 -1.91
CA PHE A 50 7.04 -1.98 -0.77
C PHE A 50 7.38 -3.39 -0.27
N GLN A 51 8.13 -3.50 0.84
CA GLN A 51 8.10 -4.74 1.60
C GLN A 51 6.65 -4.94 2.00
N SER A 52 6.03 -6.02 1.52
CA SER A 52 4.70 -6.37 1.97
C SER A 52 4.71 -6.39 3.50
N VAL A 53 3.67 -5.85 4.13
CA VAL A 53 3.51 -5.92 5.59
C VAL A 53 3.67 -7.37 6.04
N ALA A 54 3.14 -8.33 5.26
CA ALA A 54 3.39 -9.76 5.45
C ALA A 54 4.87 -10.15 5.54
N ASN A 55 5.76 -9.63 4.68
CA ASN A 55 7.20 -9.93 4.73
C ASN A 55 7.87 -9.32 5.97
N LEU A 56 7.48 -8.10 6.36
CA LEU A 56 8.06 -7.42 7.52
C LEU A 56 7.59 -8.06 8.84
N MET A 57 6.30 -8.44 8.90
CA MET A 57 5.69 -9.16 10.02
C MET A 57 6.25 -10.59 10.14
N SER A 58 6.37 -11.32 9.02
CA SER A 58 6.95 -12.67 9.03
C SER A 58 8.39 -12.69 9.54
N GLN A 59 9.20 -11.70 9.14
CA GLN A 59 10.57 -11.57 9.65
C GLN A 59 10.60 -11.26 11.15
N PHE A 60 9.73 -10.38 11.63
CA PHE A 60 9.65 -10.04 13.05
C PHE A 60 9.20 -11.24 13.91
N PHE A 61 8.12 -11.93 13.51
CA PHE A 61 7.62 -13.08 14.27
C PHE A 61 8.51 -14.31 14.17
N SER A 62 9.21 -14.52 13.05
CA SER A 62 10.22 -15.59 12.96
C SER A 62 11.39 -15.38 13.91
N GLN A 63 11.68 -14.13 14.30
CA GLN A 63 12.70 -13.83 15.32
C GLN A 63 12.16 -14.05 16.73
N GLN A 64 10.88 -13.72 16.97
CA GLN A 64 10.24 -13.87 18.27
C GLN A 64 9.88 -15.34 18.62
N SER A 65 9.66 -16.20 17.62
CA SER A 65 9.34 -17.63 17.81
C SER A 65 10.50 -18.47 18.35
N SER A 66 11.70 -17.90 18.50
CA SER A 66 12.84 -18.56 19.16
C SER A 66 12.70 -18.64 20.69
N GLY A 67 11.62 -18.09 21.29
CA GLY A 67 11.41 -18.10 22.75
C GLY A 67 9.98 -18.31 23.27
N LEU A 68 8.97 -18.62 22.44
CA LEU A 68 7.56 -18.67 22.88
C LEU A 68 6.78 -19.89 22.35
N SER A 69 7.29 -21.11 22.53
CA SER A 69 6.65 -22.31 21.95
C SER A 69 5.48 -22.90 22.76
N SER A 70 5.11 -22.38 23.93
CA SER A 70 4.13 -23.04 24.82
C SER A 70 2.76 -22.37 24.94
N ASN A 71 2.55 -21.15 24.42
CA ASN A 71 1.30 -20.41 24.63
C ASN A 71 0.41 -20.30 23.38
N MET A 72 0.84 -20.84 22.24
CA MET A 72 0.11 -20.71 20.97
C MET A 72 -1.05 -21.71 20.85
N GLU A 73 -0.96 -22.88 21.50
CA GLU A 73 -2.00 -23.92 21.43
C GLU A 73 -3.25 -23.57 22.25
N ASP A 74 -3.12 -22.85 23.37
CA ASP A 74 -4.26 -22.47 24.22
C ASP A 74 -5.12 -21.35 23.63
N ILE A 75 -4.52 -20.44 22.83
CA ILE A 75 -5.23 -19.37 22.12
C ILE A 75 -6.16 -19.99 21.06
N ILE A 76 -5.72 -21.04 20.36
CA ILE A 76 -6.49 -21.68 19.28
C ILE A 76 -7.82 -22.27 19.78
N SER A 77 -7.89 -22.71 21.04
CA SER A 77 -9.10 -23.30 21.63
C SER A 77 -10.24 -22.30 21.90
N GLN A 78 -9.95 -21.00 22.09
CA GLN A 78 -10.97 -19.98 22.42
C GLN A 78 -11.65 -19.35 21.20
N PHE A 79 -11.11 -19.52 19.99
CA PHE A 79 -11.61 -18.86 18.77
C PHE A 79 -12.34 -19.78 17.79
N GLY A 80 -12.49 -21.07 18.13
CA GLY A 80 -12.95 -22.13 17.22
C GLY A 80 -14.37 -22.03 16.64
N ASN A 81 -15.14 -20.98 16.91
CA ASN A 81 -16.52 -20.85 16.43
C ASN A 81 -16.93 -19.44 15.98
N ARG A 82 -15.98 -18.54 15.72
CA ARG A 82 -16.33 -17.18 15.25
C ARG A 82 -16.62 -17.17 13.76
N PRO A 83 -17.64 -16.40 13.30
CA PRO A 83 -17.89 -16.23 11.89
C PRO A 83 -16.64 -15.64 11.22
N ARG A 84 -16.30 -16.14 10.03
CA ARG A 84 -15.22 -15.59 9.20
C ARG A 84 -15.81 -14.71 8.13
N PHE A 85 -15.06 -13.69 7.71
CA PHE A 85 -15.45 -12.90 6.55
C PHE A 85 -15.45 -13.80 5.31
N GLN A 86 -16.59 -13.87 4.63
CA GLN A 86 -16.72 -14.59 3.38
C GLN A 86 -16.57 -13.59 2.23
N ARG A 87 -15.58 -13.84 1.38
CA ARG A 87 -15.33 -13.03 0.19
C ARG A 87 -16.40 -13.31 -0.83
N ASP A 88 -16.94 -12.25 -1.42
CA ASP A 88 -17.85 -12.31 -2.54
C ASP A 88 -17.08 -11.86 -3.79
N GLU A 89 -16.72 -12.80 -4.65
CA GLU A 89 -15.87 -12.52 -5.82
C GLU A 89 -16.62 -11.75 -6.92
N ASP A 90 -17.96 -11.71 -6.85
CA ASP A 90 -18.79 -10.96 -7.80
C ASP A 90 -18.86 -9.46 -7.46
N GLN A 91 -18.46 -9.08 -6.24
CA GLN A 91 -18.40 -7.68 -5.80
C GLN A 91 -17.17 -6.95 -6.37
N SER A 92 -17.32 -5.66 -6.67
CA SER A 92 -16.17 -4.79 -6.97
C SER A 92 -15.21 -4.71 -5.78
N PRO A 93 -13.93 -4.35 -6.00
CA PRO A 93 -12.94 -4.27 -4.91
C PRO A 93 -13.39 -3.34 -3.77
N HIS A 94 -14.03 -2.23 -4.13
CA HIS A 94 -14.60 -1.30 -3.16
C HIS A 94 -15.75 -1.92 -2.35
N GLU A 95 -16.66 -2.65 -3.00
CA GLU A 95 -17.77 -3.32 -2.30
C GLU A 95 -17.26 -4.40 -1.35
N GLN A 96 -16.26 -5.19 -1.78
CA GLN A 96 -15.60 -6.17 -0.92
C GLN A 96 -14.95 -5.51 0.31
N MET A 97 -14.31 -4.35 0.11
CA MET A 97 -13.72 -3.56 1.20
C MET A 97 -14.78 -3.04 2.18
N GLN A 98 -15.90 -2.51 1.68
CA GLN A 98 -17.02 -2.04 2.52
C GLN A 98 -17.67 -3.21 3.27
N SER A 99 -17.85 -4.36 2.63
CA SER A 99 -18.35 -5.58 3.25
C SER A 99 -17.43 -6.07 4.37
N LEU A 100 -16.11 -6.04 4.16
CA LEU A 100 -15.13 -6.39 5.20
C LEU A 100 -15.20 -5.42 6.38
N LYS A 101 -15.31 -4.12 6.10
CA LYS A 101 -15.46 -3.08 7.14
C LYS A 101 -16.74 -3.28 7.95
N ALA A 102 -17.87 -3.51 7.29
CA ALA A 102 -19.15 -3.78 7.94
C ALA A 102 -19.10 -5.06 8.80
N PHE A 103 -18.46 -6.11 8.28
CA PHE A 103 -18.22 -7.34 9.01
C PHE A 103 -17.37 -7.10 10.26
N ALA A 104 -16.26 -6.38 10.16
CA ALA A 104 -15.39 -6.09 11.28
C ALA A 104 -16.11 -5.27 12.38
N MET A 105 -16.87 -4.25 11.99
CA MET A 105 -17.71 -3.48 12.94
C MET A 105 -18.73 -4.37 13.65
N LYS A 106 -19.44 -5.23 12.90
CA LYS A 106 -20.43 -6.17 13.47
C LYS A 106 -19.82 -7.14 14.47
N ASN A 107 -18.53 -7.44 14.32
CA ASN A 107 -17.80 -8.34 15.21
C ASN A 107 -16.97 -7.60 16.28
N GLY A 108 -17.22 -6.32 16.54
CA GLY A 108 -16.64 -5.60 17.66
C GLY A 108 -15.31 -4.92 17.38
N SER A 109 -14.95 -4.70 16.11
CA SER A 109 -13.87 -3.76 15.77
C SER A 109 -14.26 -2.33 16.15
N LYS A 110 -13.35 -1.61 16.81
CA LYS A 110 -13.57 -0.25 17.33
C LYS A 110 -13.57 0.82 16.23
N ASP A 111 -12.83 0.59 15.15
CA ASP A 111 -12.69 1.51 14.02
C ASP A 111 -13.13 0.89 12.69
N GLY A 112 -13.67 -0.32 12.75
CA GLY A 112 -14.14 -1.08 11.60
C GLY A 112 -13.04 -1.75 10.80
N THR A 113 -11.78 -1.71 11.22
CA THR A 113 -10.71 -2.52 10.61
C THR A 113 -10.77 -3.99 11.04
N PRO A 114 -10.22 -4.94 10.27
CA PRO A 114 -10.18 -6.35 10.66
C PRO A 114 -9.16 -6.65 11.78
N VAL A 115 -8.67 -5.63 12.50
CA VAL A 115 -7.76 -5.75 13.63
C VAL A 115 -8.55 -5.43 14.90
N ALA A 116 -8.75 -6.44 15.74
CA ALA A 116 -9.55 -6.32 16.95
C ALA A 116 -8.94 -7.14 18.10
N ASP A 117 -9.34 -6.89 19.35
CA ASP A 117 -8.74 -7.56 20.52
C ASP A 117 -8.90 -9.09 20.47
N TRP A 118 -9.87 -9.58 19.69
CA TRP A 118 -10.18 -10.99 19.50
C TRP A 118 -9.58 -11.62 18.25
N THR A 119 -8.98 -10.87 17.34
CA THR A 119 -8.29 -11.45 16.17
C THR A 119 -6.89 -11.89 16.58
N ASN A 120 -6.39 -12.96 15.96
CA ASN A 120 -4.99 -13.35 16.12
C ASN A 120 -4.13 -12.76 14.99
N THR A 121 -2.81 -12.85 15.15
CA THR A 121 -1.82 -12.33 14.21
C THR A 121 -2.02 -12.82 12.78
N GLN A 122 -2.31 -14.11 12.59
CA GLN A 122 -2.44 -14.69 11.24
C GLN A 122 -3.69 -14.18 10.54
N GLU A 123 -4.81 -14.05 11.25
CA GLU A 123 -6.05 -13.49 10.71
C GLU A 123 -5.86 -12.03 10.24
N GLU A 124 -5.11 -11.26 11.03
CA GLU A 124 -4.80 -9.86 10.71
C GLU A 124 -3.86 -9.73 9.51
N ILE A 125 -2.82 -10.56 9.42
CA ILE A 125 -1.92 -10.59 8.26
C ILE A 125 -2.72 -10.96 7.00
N ASN A 126 -3.55 -12.01 7.06
CA ASN A 126 -4.38 -12.42 5.93
C ASN A 126 -5.35 -11.31 5.48
N ALA A 127 -5.89 -10.56 6.44
CA ALA A 127 -6.77 -9.43 6.15
C ALA A 127 -6.01 -8.25 5.52
N GLY A 128 -4.80 -7.96 6.00
CA GLY A 128 -3.91 -6.95 5.41
C GLY A 128 -3.49 -7.30 3.98
N GLU A 129 -3.14 -8.56 3.71
CA GLU A 129 -2.82 -9.05 2.36
C GLU A 129 -4.01 -8.94 1.41
N TYR A 130 -5.19 -9.35 1.88
CA TYR A 130 -6.41 -9.22 1.09
C TYR A 130 -6.74 -7.76 0.80
N LEU A 131 -6.59 -6.85 1.75
CA LEU A 131 -6.78 -5.42 1.52
C LEU A 131 -5.74 -4.83 0.55
N ALA A 132 -4.50 -5.31 0.58
CA ALA A 132 -3.50 -4.93 -0.41
C ALA A 132 -3.90 -5.38 -1.83
N GLU A 133 -4.45 -6.59 -1.97
CA GLU A 133 -5.00 -7.08 -3.24
C GLU A 133 -6.19 -6.23 -3.72
N LEU A 134 -7.14 -5.92 -2.84
CA LEU A 134 -8.28 -5.05 -3.16
C LEU A 134 -7.82 -3.65 -3.58
N ASN A 135 -6.81 -3.10 -2.91
CA ASN A 135 -6.22 -1.81 -3.25
C ASN A 135 -5.56 -1.83 -4.64
N GLU A 136 -4.81 -2.89 -4.96
CA GLU A 136 -4.22 -3.06 -6.29
C GLU A 136 -5.30 -3.14 -7.38
N LYS A 137 -6.36 -3.93 -7.15
CA LYS A 137 -7.50 -4.04 -8.07
C LYS A 137 -8.19 -2.68 -8.26
N GLN A 138 -8.43 -1.94 -7.18
CA GLN A 138 -9.06 -0.60 -7.25
C GLN A 138 -8.20 0.42 -8.01
N HIS A 139 -6.88 0.38 -7.84
CA HIS A 139 -5.96 1.22 -8.61
C HIS A 139 -5.99 0.88 -10.11
N LYS A 140 -6.07 -0.41 -10.47
CA LYS A 140 -6.23 -0.84 -11.87
C LYS A 140 -7.51 -0.32 -12.50
N GLU A 141 -8.62 -0.31 -11.75
CA GLU A 141 -9.88 0.31 -12.19
C GLU A 141 -9.73 1.81 -12.42
N THR A 142 -9.09 2.52 -11.49
CA THR A 142 -8.83 3.97 -11.63
C THR A 142 -7.98 4.28 -12.85
N ILE A 143 -6.96 3.46 -13.11
CA ILE A 143 -6.12 3.54 -14.30
C ILE A 143 -6.92 3.31 -15.59
N ALA A 144 -7.84 2.34 -15.58
CA ALA A 144 -8.71 2.08 -16.73
C ALA A 144 -9.61 3.29 -17.04
N GLU A 145 -10.12 3.95 -16.01
CA GLU A 145 -10.90 5.19 -16.17
C GLU A 145 -10.03 6.35 -16.68
N LEU A 146 -8.81 6.53 -16.16
CA LEU A 146 -7.85 7.52 -16.67
C LEU A 146 -7.60 7.38 -18.18
N ARG A 147 -7.52 6.14 -18.70
CA ARG A 147 -7.32 5.89 -20.14
C ARG A 147 -8.49 6.33 -21.00
N ARG A 148 -9.70 6.29 -20.45
CA ARG A 148 -10.96 6.64 -21.12
C ARG A 148 -11.30 8.12 -21.04
N VAL A 149 -10.52 8.90 -20.29
CA VAL A 149 -10.74 10.34 -20.13
C VAL A 149 -10.71 11.05 -21.49
N PRO A 150 -11.74 11.87 -21.80
CA PRO A 150 -11.80 12.67 -23.02
C PRO A 150 -10.56 13.57 -23.20
N PRO A 151 -10.16 13.87 -24.44
CA PRO A 151 -9.00 14.74 -24.70
C PRO A 151 -9.05 16.10 -23.99
N ASP A 152 -10.24 16.72 -23.91
CA ASP A 152 -10.43 18.03 -23.29
C ASP A 152 -10.24 18.02 -21.77
N GLU A 153 -10.53 16.89 -21.11
CA GLU A 153 -10.30 16.68 -19.68
C GLU A 153 -8.83 16.28 -19.42
N ARG A 154 -8.24 15.51 -20.35
CA ARG A 154 -6.86 15.01 -20.25
C ARG A 154 -5.83 16.12 -20.12
N ARG A 155 -6.06 17.29 -20.73
CA ARG A 155 -5.16 18.44 -20.58
C ARG A 155 -4.99 18.85 -19.12
N PHE A 156 -6.05 18.80 -18.31
CA PHE A 156 -5.98 19.17 -16.90
C PHE A 156 -5.21 18.14 -16.09
N LEU A 157 -5.33 16.86 -16.44
CA LEU A 157 -4.53 15.80 -15.83
C LEU A 157 -3.03 15.96 -16.16
N LEU A 158 -2.70 16.32 -17.41
CA LEU A 158 -1.32 16.60 -17.82
C LEU A 158 -0.75 17.83 -17.11
N GLU A 159 -1.51 18.90 -16.97
CA GLU A 159 -1.10 20.08 -16.19
C GLU A 159 -0.79 19.74 -14.73
N GLU A 160 -1.50 18.79 -14.13
CA GLU A 160 -1.23 18.31 -12.77
C GLU A 160 -0.01 17.38 -12.70
N GLU A 161 0.23 16.58 -13.72
CA GLU A 161 1.45 15.77 -13.84
C GLU A 161 2.69 16.65 -13.98
N ASP A 162 2.63 17.70 -14.82
CA ASP A 162 3.73 18.67 -14.97
C ASP A 162 4.07 19.36 -13.64
N LYS A 163 3.06 19.70 -12.83
CA LYS A 163 3.27 20.26 -11.48
C LYS A 163 3.91 19.25 -10.54
N LEU A 164 3.52 17.98 -10.61
CA LEU A 164 4.13 16.91 -9.83
C LEU A 164 5.61 16.74 -10.21
N ASP A 165 5.95 16.74 -11.50
CA ASP A 165 7.33 16.59 -11.97
C ASP A 165 8.21 17.76 -11.51
N GLN A 166 7.71 18.99 -11.59
CA GLN A 166 8.39 20.18 -11.04
C GLN A 166 8.61 20.05 -9.53
N LEU A 167 7.61 19.56 -8.79
CA LEU A 167 7.73 19.34 -7.35
C LEU A 167 8.75 18.25 -7.01
N ILE A 168 8.77 17.15 -7.77
CA ILE A 168 9.74 16.07 -7.61
C ILE A 168 11.16 16.59 -7.82
N GLN A 169 11.39 17.34 -8.91
CA GLN A 169 12.69 17.91 -9.21
C GLN A 169 13.13 18.88 -8.10
N LYS A 170 12.27 19.82 -7.72
CA LYS A 170 12.56 20.79 -6.66
C LYS A 170 12.93 20.11 -5.33
N ARG A 171 12.15 19.12 -4.92
CA ARG A 171 12.39 18.34 -3.70
C ARG A 171 13.72 17.57 -3.74
N ALA A 172 14.09 17.04 -4.90
CA ALA A 172 15.38 16.38 -5.10
C ALA A 172 16.55 17.37 -5.00
N GLU A 173 16.41 18.57 -5.57
CA GLU A 173 17.40 19.66 -5.48
C GLU A 173 17.57 20.18 -4.03
N GLU A 174 16.48 20.22 -3.26
CA GLU A 174 16.48 20.58 -1.83
C GLU A 174 17.02 19.47 -0.91
N GLY A 175 17.44 18.32 -1.46
CA GLY A 175 17.96 17.18 -0.69
C GLY A 175 16.89 16.38 0.07
N ASN A 176 15.61 16.61 -0.23
CA ASN A 176 14.48 15.93 0.39
C ASN A 176 13.54 15.31 -0.68
N PRO A 177 14.00 14.29 -1.43
CA PRO A 177 13.25 13.72 -2.55
C PRO A 177 11.91 13.14 -2.10
N MET A 178 10.87 13.33 -2.92
CA MET A 178 9.55 12.75 -2.65
C MET A 178 9.59 11.23 -2.66
N THR A 179 9.00 10.61 -1.64
CA THR A 179 8.76 9.18 -1.56
C THR A 179 7.69 8.73 -2.57
N GLY A 180 7.66 7.44 -2.90
CA GLY A 180 6.61 6.88 -3.76
C GLY A 180 5.20 7.10 -3.22
N ARG A 181 5.02 7.10 -1.89
CA ARG A 181 3.74 7.38 -1.23
C ARG A 181 3.30 8.82 -1.43
N GLU A 182 4.19 9.79 -1.24
CA GLU A 182 3.89 11.21 -1.43
C GLU A 182 3.52 11.52 -2.89
N LYS A 183 4.18 10.87 -3.85
CA LYS A 183 3.81 10.99 -5.27
C LYS A 183 2.40 10.47 -5.52
N LEU A 184 2.07 9.30 -4.99
CA LEU A 184 0.73 8.73 -5.10
C LEU A 184 -0.33 9.62 -4.43
N GLU A 185 -0.07 10.13 -3.22
CA GLU A 185 -0.99 11.05 -2.54
C GLU A 185 -1.23 12.32 -3.34
N TYR A 186 -0.19 12.90 -3.92
CA TYR A 186 -0.34 14.06 -4.79
C TYR A 186 -1.26 13.76 -5.97
N GLN A 187 -1.05 12.64 -6.65
CA GLN A 187 -1.86 12.24 -7.82
C GLN A 187 -3.32 11.98 -7.46
N LEU A 188 -3.59 11.25 -6.37
CA LEU A 188 -4.96 10.99 -5.93
C LEU A 188 -5.68 12.29 -5.53
N ASN A 189 -4.98 13.20 -4.84
CA ASN A 189 -5.54 14.48 -4.42
C ASN A 189 -5.73 15.45 -5.60
N SER A 190 -4.87 15.41 -6.63
CA SER A 190 -5.04 16.25 -7.81
C SER A 190 -6.26 15.82 -8.62
N VAL A 191 -6.48 14.51 -8.82
CA VAL A 191 -7.70 14.00 -9.47
C VAL A 191 -8.95 14.35 -8.67
N GLU A 192 -8.93 14.25 -7.34
CA GLU A 192 -10.06 14.64 -6.48
C GLU A 192 -10.36 16.15 -6.60
N ARG A 193 -9.32 16.99 -6.67
CA ARG A 193 -9.47 18.44 -6.88
C ARG A 193 -10.06 18.74 -8.26
N LEU A 194 -9.53 18.12 -9.32
CA LEU A 194 -10.07 18.31 -10.67
C LEU A 194 -11.54 17.86 -10.75
N TYR A 195 -11.91 16.80 -10.01
CA TYR A 195 -13.28 16.34 -9.96
C TYR A 195 -14.19 17.32 -9.22
N SER A 196 -13.77 17.86 -8.08
CA SER A 196 -14.55 18.86 -7.33
C SER A 196 -14.69 20.19 -8.09
N GLU A 197 -13.73 20.52 -8.96
CA GLU A 197 -13.78 21.65 -9.89
C GLU A 197 -14.62 21.38 -11.16
N GLY A 198 -15.13 20.16 -11.34
CA GLY A 198 -15.90 19.77 -12.54
C GLY A 198 -15.06 19.66 -13.82
N LYS A 199 -13.72 19.54 -13.69
CA LYS A 199 -12.77 19.45 -14.81
C LYS A 199 -12.53 18.01 -15.30
N VAL A 200 -12.91 17.01 -14.51
CA VAL A 200 -12.93 15.61 -14.92
C VAL A 200 -14.30 15.01 -14.67
N ASN A 201 -14.64 14.01 -15.48
CA ASN A 201 -15.94 13.35 -15.40
C ASN A 201 -16.17 12.60 -14.08
N HIS A 202 -17.45 12.31 -13.83
CA HIS A 202 -17.91 11.59 -12.64
C HIS A 202 -17.29 10.20 -12.47
N TRP A 203 -17.07 9.46 -13.56
CA TRP A 203 -16.55 8.09 -13.49
C TRP A 203 -15.13 8.05 -12.94
N LEU A 204 -14.24 8.91 -13.45
CA LEU A 204 -12.89 9.05 -12.92
C LEU A 204 -12.91 9.54 -11.46
N GLY A 205 -13.74 10.55 -11.16
CA GLY A 205 -13.89 11.07 -9.79
C GLY A 205 -14.30 10.00 -8.78
N GLN A 206 -15.32 9.20 -9.09
CA GLN A 206 -15.76 8.11 -8.22
C GLN A 206 -14.71 7.01 -8.08
N SER A 207 -14.08 6.60 -9.18
CA SER A 207 -13.02 5.58 -9.13
C SER A 207 -11.84 6.02 -8.26
N ASN A 208 -11.44 7.29 -8.39
CA ASN A 208 -10.39 7.89 -7.57
C ASN A 208 -10.78 7.97 -6.07
N ARG A 209 -12.02 8.33 -5.74
CA ARG A 209 -12.49 8.32 -4.35
C ARG A 209 -12.46 6.93 -3.74
N ARG A 210 -12.94 5.92 -4.48
CA ARG A 210 -12.88 4.51 -4.05
C ARG A 210 -11.45 4.07 -3.80
N SER A 211 -10.53 4.47 -4.68
CA SER A 211 -9.09 4.24 -4.54
C SER A 211 -8.50 4.88 -3.27
N ILE A 212 -8.84 6.14 -2.99
CA ILE A 212 -8.45 6.84 -1.76
C ILE A 212 -8.98 6.11 -0.53
N GLU A 213 -10.26 5.72 -0.53
CA GLU A 213 -10.90 5.05 0.60
C GLU A 213 -10.26 3.67 0.88
N THR A 214 -10.03 2.87 -0.16
CA THR A 214 -9.38 1.57 -0.01
C THR A 214 -7.95 1.71 0.51
N GLN A 215 -7.17 2.67 -0.01
CA GLN A 215 -5.81 2.95 0.46
C GLN A 215 -5.81 3.39 1.94
N ARG A 216 -6.71 4.30 2.33
CA ARG A 216 -6.81 4.75 3.72
C ARG A 216 -7.20 3.60 4.65
N TYR A 217 -8.12 2.74 4.22
CA TYR A 217 -8.54 1.60 5.02
C TYR A 217 -7.40 0.58 5.21
N LEU A 218 -6.60 0.34 4.17
CA LEU A 218 -5.37 -0.45 4.25
C LEU A 218 -4.33 0.18 5.19
N ASP A 219 -4.07 1.49 5.07
CA ASP A 219 -3.13 2.22 5.92
C ASP A 219 -3.53 2.14 7.40
N GLN A 220 -4.83 2.32 7.71
CA GLN A 220 -5.36 2.18 9.07
C GLN A 220 -5.22 0.75 9.59
N THR A 221 -5.53 -0.24 8.75
CA THR A 221 -5.37 -1.66 9.11
C THR A 221 -3.92 -1.99 9.43
N ASN A 222 -2.98 -1.57 8.58
CA ASN A 222 -1.55 -1.79 8.80
C ASN A 222 -1.08 -1.11 10.10
N ALA A 223 -1.47 0.15 10.33
CA ALA A 223 -1.12 0.86 11.56
C ALA A 223 -1.60 0.10 12.81
N ASN A 224 -2.84 -0.38 12.78
CA ASN A 224 -3.43 -1.15 13.88
C ASN A 224 -2.68 -2.45 14.15
N ILE A 225 -2.27 -3.18 13.10
CA ILE A 225 -1.46 -4.39 13.23
C ILE A 225 -0.16 -4.09 13.98
N PHE A 226 0.60 -3.09 13.53
CA PHE A 226 1.88 -2.74 14.19
C PHE A 226 1.67 -2.32 15.64
N LEU A 227 0.69 -1.45 15.89
CA LEU A 227 0.43 -0.90 17.21
C LEU A 227 -0.12 -1.94 18.21
N LYS A 228 -1.06 -2.80 17.78
CA LYS A 228 -1.63 -3.85 18.63
C LYS A 228 -0.56 -4.78 19.19
N TRP A 229 0.42 -5.13 18.36
CA TRP A 229 1.50 -6.04 18.73
C TRP A 229 2.75 -5.33 19.27
N GLY A 230 2.68 -4.02 19.54
CA GLY A 230 3.77 -3.26 20.13
C GLY A 230 5.01 -3.15 19.23
N MET A 231 4.85 -3.27 17.92
CA MET A 231 5.95 -3.15 16.97
C MET A 231 6.16 -1.69 16.54
N PRO A 232 7.40 -1.32 16.17
CA PRO A 232 7.66 -0.02 15.55
C PRO A 232 6.84 0.15 14.27
N VAL A 233 6.06 1.24 14.21
CA VAL A 233 5.29 1.57 13.00
C VAL A 233 6.26 2.00 11.90
N PRO A 234 6.20 1.39 10.69
CA PRO A 234 7.00 1.81 9.55
C PRO A 234 6.78 3.29 9.20
N LYS A 235 7.87 3.99 8.82
CA LYS A 235 7.84 5.44 8.50
C LYS A 235 6.95 5.80 7.30
N ASN A 236 6.60 4.82 6.46
CA ASN A 236 5.74 5.01 5.29
C ASN A 236 4.24 4.87 5.63
N ILE A 237 3.87 4.45 6.84
CA ILE A 237 2.49 4.52 7.31
C ILE A 237 2.19 5.97 7.67
N PRO A 238 1.08 6.55 7.18
CA PRO A 238 0.80 7.94 7.41
C PRO A 238 0.47 8.20 8.88
N GLN A 239 0.94 9.34 9.39
CA GLN A 239 0.80 9.72 10.80
C GLN A 239 -0.66 9.73 11.26
N TRP A 240 -1.59 10.17 10.40
CA TRP A 240 -3.01 10.17 10.72
C TRP A 240 -3.56 8.76 11.03
N ALA A 241 -3.01 7.70 10.41
CA ALA A 241 -3.45 6.33 10.67
C ALA A 241 -2.99 5.86 12.06
N VAL A 242 -1.78 6.26 12.45
CA VAL A 242 -1.23 6.02 13.80
C VAL A 242 -2.04 6.76 14.85
N GLU A 243 -2.32 8.05 14.64
CA GLU A 243 -3.10 8.89 15.55
C GLU A 243 -4.55 8.42 15.69
N ASN A 244 -5.14 7.90 14.62
CA ASN A 244 -6.51 7.40 14.64
C ASN A 244 -6.66 5.99 15.19
N SER A 245 -5.57 5.23 15.31
CA SER A 245 -5.61 3.85 15.79
C SER A 245 -6.17 3.72 17.22
N PRO A 246 -7.07 2.76 17.48
CA PRO A 246 -7.49 2.41 18.84
C PRO A 246 -6.38 1.75 19.67
N TYR A 247 -5.29 1.32 19.02
CA TYR A 247 -4.12 0.69 19.65
C TYR A 247 -2.99 1.68 19.92
N ASN A 248 -3.17 2.97 19.62
CA ASN A 248 -2.17 3.98 19.93
C ASN A 248 -2.12 4.22 21.45
N ALA A 249 -0.97 3.88 22.06
CA ALA A 249 -0.73 4.02 23.50
C ALA A 249 -0.95 5.46 24.01
N ASN A 250 -0.64 6.48 23.21
CA ASN A 250 -0.85 7.88 23.58
C ASN A 250 -2.34 8.23 23.69
N LYS A 251 -3.20 7.53 22.94
CA LYS A 251 -4.66 7.66 23.03
C LYS A 251 -5.24 6.90 24.21
N GLN A 252 -4.66 5.75 24.54
CA GLN A 252 -5.10 4.91 25.66
C GLN A 252 -4.76 5.53 27.03
N GLN A 253 -3.73 6.37 27.11
CA GLN A 253 -3.37 7.11 28.34
C GLN A 253 -4.22 8.38 28.57
N ALA A 254 -4.99 8.81 27.58
CA ALA A 254 -5.82 10.03 27.64
C ALA A 254 -7.29 9.75 28.05
N VAL A 255 -7.63 8.51 28.40
CA VAL A 255 -8.95 8.05 28.86
C VAL A 255 -8.80 7.47 30.26
#